data_AF-A0A8K0HZY3-F1
#
_entry.id   AF-A0A8K0HZY3-F1
#
_cell.length_a   1.000
_cell.length_b   1.000
_cell.length_c   1.000
_cell.angle_alpha   90.00
_cell.angle_beta   90.00
_cell.angle_gamma   90.00
#
_symmetry.space_group_name_H-M   'P 1'
#
loop_
_entity.id
_entity.type
_entity.pdbx_description
1 polymer ?
#
loop_
_entity_poly.entity_id
_entity_poly.type
_entity_poly.pdbx_seq_one_letter_code
_entity_poly.pdbx_strand_id
1 'polypeptide(L)'
;MVSWLSSGDARAFKCLLALALMYGAMSYLAYIVIHTRHVRPLGSDAPPNRFSEARAIEHIRYLTVDIDGRQEGRPGLEEAAKYIRGQLEGLADRAGPNYR
;
A
#
# COMPACT_ATOMS: atom_id res chain seq x y z
N MET A 1 -33.36 -13.79 -48.07
CA MET A 1 -32.81 -14.20 -46.76
C MET A 1 -31.34 -13.81 -46.75
N VAL A 2 -30.96 -12.80 -45.97
CA VAL A 2 -29.56 -12.34 -45.88
C VAL A 2 -28.76 -13.45 -45.20
N SER A 3 -27.77 -14.01 -45.89
CA SER A 3 -26.90 -15.03 -45.31
C SER A 3 -25.87 -14.37 -44.39
N TRP A 4 -26.16 -14.31 -43.11
CA TRP A 4 -25.30 -13.81 -42.02
C TRP A 4 -24.00 -14.64 -41.80
N LEU A 5 -23.61 -15.46 -42.79
CA LEU A 5 -22.53 -16.45 -42.70
C LEU A 5 -21.55 -16.30 -43.87
N SER A 6 -21.27 -15.07 -44.29
CA SER A 6 -20.15 -14.83 -45.21
C SER A 6 -18.83 -14.98 -44.45
N SER A 7 -17.79 -15.48 -45.12
CA SER A 7 -16.44 -15.57 -44.54
C SER A 7 -15.90 -14.22 -44.07
N GLY A 8 -16.39 -13.11 -44.65
CA GLY A 8 -16.11 -11.74 -44.21
C GLY A 8 -16.68 -11.41 -42.84
N ASP A 9 -17.92 -11.82 -42.55
CA ASP A 9 -18.60 -11.56 -41.28
C ASP A 9 -17.90 -12.28 -40.12
N ALA A 10 -17.45 -13.52 -40.36
CA ALA A 10 -16.68 -14.28 -39.38
C ALA A 10 -15.32 -13.63 -39.06
N ARG A 11 -14.67 -12.98 -40.03
CA ARG A 11 -13.42 -12.23 -39.82
C ARG A 11 -13.66 -10.93 -39.07
N ALA A 12 -14.71 -10.19 -39.44
CA ALA A 12 -15.11 -8.97 -38.75
C ALA A 12 -15.46 -9.24 -37.28
N PHE A 13 -16.24 -10.29 -37.01
CA PHE A 13 -16.59 -10.71 -35.66
C PHE A 13 -15.35 -11.07 -34.83
N LYS A 14 -14.41 -11.86 -35.39
CA LYS A 14 -13.15 -12.20 -34.72
C LYS A 14 -12.32 -10.95 -34.40
N CYS A 15 -12.29 -9.98 -35.30
CA CYS A 15 -11.59 -8.71 -35.10
C CYS A 15 -12.22 -7.92 -33.94
N LEU A 16 -13.56 -7.78 -33.94
CA LEU A 16 -14.29 -7.11 -32.86
C LEU A 16 -14.12 -7.82 -31.52
N LEU A 17 -14.15 -9.15 -31.50
CA LEU A 17 -13.90 -9.94 -30.30
C LEU A 17 -12.48 -9.72 -29.77
N ALA A 18 -11.47 -9.73 -30.65
CA ALA A 18 -10.09 -9.47 -30.27
C ALA A 18 -9.90 -8.05 -29.70
N LEU A 19 -10.52 -7.05 -30.32
CA LEU A 19 -10.55 -5.67 -29.82
C LEU A 19 -11.23 -5.59 -28.45
N ALA A 20 -12.39 -6.21 -28.28
CA ALA A 20 -13.12 -6.21 -27.01
C ALA A 20 -12.30 -6.86 -25.89
N LEU A 21 -11.62 -7.98 -26.16
CA LEU A 21 -10.74 -8.64 -25.20
C LEU A 21 -9.53 -7.76 -24.86
N MET A 22 -8.89 -7.14 -25.86
CA MET A 22 -7.75 -6.25 -25.64
C MET A 22 -8.14 -5.04 -24.79
N TYR A 23 -9.22 -4.34 -25.15
CA TYR A 23 -9.73 -3.21 -24.37
C TYR A 23 -10.20 -3.63 -22.98
N GLY A 24 -10.89 -4.77 -22.85
CA GLY A 24 -11.27 -5.31 -21.56
C GLY A 24 -10.07 -5.60 -20.66
N ALA A 25 -9.02 -6.21 -21.20
CA ALA A 25 -7.78 -6.47 -20.47
C ALA A 25 -7.07 -5.18 -20.04
N MET A 26 -6.97 -4.19 -20.95
CA MET A 26 -6.39 -2.88 -20.62
C MET A 26 -7.18 -2.16 -19.53
N SER A 27 -8.53 -2.16 -19.62
CA SER A 27 -9.40 -1.58 -18.61
C SER A 27 -9.29 -2.29 -17.26
N TYR A 28 -9.20 -3.62 -17.24
CA TYR A 28 -9.02 -4.40 -16.02
C TYR A 28 -7.66 -4.13 -15.37
N LEU A 29 -6.57 -4.06 -16.16
CA LEU A 29 -5.25 -3.69 -15.67
C LEU A 29 -5.24 -2.26 -15.11
N ALA A 30 -5.83 -1.31 -15.82
CA ALA A 30 -5.97 0.06 -15.33
C ALA A 30 -6.79 0.11 -14.03
N TYR A 31 -7.88 -0.66 -13.94
CA TYR A 31 -8.69 -0.77 -12.73
C TYR A 31 -7.88 -1.28 -11.55
N ILE A 32 -7.12 -2.37 -11.72
CA ILE A 32 -6.18 -2.90 -10.73
C ILE A 32 -5.17 -1.82 -10.33
N VAL A 33 -4.49 -1.19 -11.29
CA VAL A 33 -3.46 -0.18 -11.01
C VAL A 33 -4.01 1.06 -10.33
N ILE A 34 -5.28 1.41 -10.52
CA ILE A 34 -5.90 2.57 -9.88
C ILE A 34 -6.45 2.20 -8.49
N HIS A 35 -7.14 1.07 -8.36
CA HIS A 35 -7.94 0.74 -7.17
C HIS A 35 -7.25 -0.26 -6.23
N THR A 36 -6.36 -1.11 -6.75
CA THR A 36 -5.60 -2.08 -5.96
C THR A 36 -4.18 -1.62 -5.65
N ARG A 37 -3.87 -0.32 -5.80
CA ARG A 37 -2.62 0.33 -5.35
C ARG A 37 -2.28 0.12 -3.87
N HIS A 38 -3.18 -0.45 -3.09
CA HIS A 38 -2.85 -0.93 -1.77
C HIS A 38 -2.01 -2.20 -1.93
N VAL A 39 -0.69 -1.99 -2.10
CA VAL A 39 0.31 -2.98 -1.70
C VAL A 39 -0.18 -3.54 -0.37
N ARG A 40 -0.52 -4.82 -0.33
CA ARG A 40 -1.06 -5.45 0.88
C ARG A 40 -0.17 -5.01 2.06
N PRO A 41 -0.75 -4.38 3.10
CA PRO A 41 0.05 -3.79 4.15
C PRO A 41 1.02 -4.81 4.71
N LEU A 42 2.29 -4.42 4.73
CA LEU A 42 3.32 -5.26 5.30
C LEU A 42 3.07 -5.41 6.80
N GLY A 43 3.11 -6.65 7.28
CA GLY A 43 2.93 -7.02 8.68
C GLY A 43 4.04 -6.47 9.58
N SER A 44 3.91 -6.64 10.89
CA SER A 44 4.88 -6.14 11.87
C SER A 44 6.25 -6.81 11.73
N ASP A 45 6.25 -8.05 11.26
CA ASP A 45 7.38 -8.92 10.96
C ASP A 45 8.13 -8.58 9.66
N ALA A 46 7.66 -7.57 8.90
CA ALA A 46 8.30 -7.21 7.66
C ALA A 46 9.76 -6.77 7.86
N PRO A 47 10.65 -6.95 6.86
CA PRO A 47 12.03 -6.51 6.96
C PRO A 47 12.17 -5.05 7.43
N PRO A 48 13.16 -4.72 8.30
CA PRO A 48 13.32 -3.36 8.84
C PRO A 48 13.59 -2.29 7.77
N ASN A 49 14.18 -2.68 6.64
CA ASN A 49 14.48 -1.80 5.51
C ASN A 49 13.26 -1.50 4.61
N ARG A 50 12.07 -2.02 4.95
CA ARG A 50 10.81 -1.73 4.25
C ARG A 50 9.84 -1.05 5.18
N PHE A 51 9.00 -0.18 4.61
CA PHE A 51 7.88 0.39 5.35
C PHE A 51 6.88 -0.71 5.72
N SER A 52 6.43 -0.75 6.97
CA SER A 52 5.38 -1.65 7.47
C SER A 52 4.25 -0.81 8.04
N GLU A 53 3.07 -0.97 7.46
CA GLU A 53 1.87 -0.28 7.96
C GLU A 53 1.53 -0.77 9.36
N ALA A 54 1.65 -2.07 9.63
CA ALA A 54 1.36 -2.63 10.95
C ALA A 54 2.25 -2.02 12.04
N ARG A 55 3.56 -1.82 11.78
CA ARG A 55 4.45 -1.11 12.71
C ARG A 55 4.06 0.34 12.90
N ALA A 56 3.71 1.04 11.81
CA ALA A 56 3.28 2.43 11.90
C ALA A 56 2.01 2.58 12.75
N ILE A 57 1.02 1.71 12.54
CA ILE A 57 -0.22 1.66 13.32
C ILE A 57 0.07 1.34 14.78
N GLU A 58 0.99 0.43 15.08
CA GLU A 58 1.38 0.11 16.45
C GLU A 58 1.98 1.32 17.18
N HIS A 59 2.89 2.07 16.53
CA HIS A 59 3.43 3.31 17.09
C HIS A 59 2.33 4.35 17.33
N ILE A 60 1.38 4.50 16.39
CA ILE A 60 0.24 5.41 16.57
C ILE A 60 -0.59 4.98 17.78
N ARG A 61 -0.99 3.71 17.85
CA ARG A 61 -1.76 3.15 18.97
C ARG A 61 -1.07 3.40 20.29
N TYR A 62 0.22 3.09 20.39
CA TYR A 62 0.97 3.31 21.63
C TYR A 62 0.94 4.79 22.03
N LEU A 63 1.19 5.68 21.06
CA LEU A 63 1.24 7.11 21.27
C LEU A 63 -0.11 7.79 21.50
N THR A 64 -1.25 7.19 21.12
CA THR A 64 -2.58 7.83 21.23
C THR A 64 -3.53 7.13 22.20
N VAL A 65 -3.36 5.83 22.41
CA VAL A 65 -4.24 5.00 23.24
C VAL A 65 -3.53 4.58 24.52
N ASP A 66 -2.26 4.16 24.42
CA ASP A 66 -1.57 3.58 25.57
C ASP A 66 -0.95 4.65 26.49
N ILE A 67 -0.52 5.79 25.92
CA ILE A 67 -0.03 6.93 26.70
C ILE A 67 -1.17 7.92 26.97
N ASP A 68 -1.55 8.04 28.24
CA ASP A 68 -2.57 9.00 28.67
C ASP A 68 -2.03 10.44 28.74
N GLY A 69 -2.79 11.39 28.18
CA GLY A 69 -2.54 12.83 28.32
C GLY A 69 -1.15 13.30 27.86
N ARG A 70 -0.97 13.55 26.56
CA ARG A 70 0.28 14.08 25.96
C ARG A 70 0.36 15.61 25.87
N GLN A 71 -0.47 16.32 26.62
CA GLN A 71 -0.45 17.78 26.65
C GLN A 71 0.72 18.29 27.51
N GLU A 72 1.12 19.54 27.31
CA GLU A 72 2.13 20.18 28.14
C GLU A 72 1.75 20.17 29.63
N GLY A 73 2.72 19.85 30.49
CA GLY A 73 2.51 19.72 31.95
C GLY A 73 1.90 18.38 32.40
N ARG A 74 1.58 17.46 31.49
CA ARG A 74 1.12 16.11 31.83
C ARG A 74 2.28 15.11 31.77
N PRO A 75 2.29 14.06 32.63
CA PRO A 75 3.30 13.00 32.59
C PRO A 75 3.43 12.31 31.23
N GLY A 76 2.31 12.14 30.50
CA GLY A 76 2.29 11.51 29.19
C GLY A 76 3.10 12.24 28.12
N LEU A 77 3.38 13.54 28.28
CA LEU A 77 4.29 14.26 27.38
C LEU A 77 5.72 13.70 27.49
N GLU A 78 6.23 13.54 28.71
CA GLU A 78 7.58 13.02 28.94
C GLU A 78 7.68 11.55 28.51
N GLU A 79 6.64 10.76 28.78
CA GLU A 79 6.56 9.37 28.36
C GLU A 79 6.58 9.21 26.84
N ALA A 80 5.79 10.01 26.11
CA ALA A 80 5.80 10.01 24.65
C ALA A 80 7.17 10.45 24.10
N ALA A 81 7.81 11.45 24.71
CA ALA A 81 9.14 11.89 24.31
C ALA A 81 10.20 10.80 24.50
N LYS A 82 10.20 10.12 25.65
CA LYS A 82 11.09 8.98 25.92
C LYS A 82 10.88 7.85 24.92
N TYR A 83 9.62 7.53 24.62
CA TYR A 83 9.29 6.51 23.63
C TYR A 83 9.82 6.85 22.23
N ILE A 84 9.50 8.05 21.72
CA ILE A 84 9.92 8.50 20.39
C ILE A 84 11.44 8.50 20.30
N ARG A 85 12.12 9.01 21.34
CA ARG A 85 13.58 9.01 21.40
C ARG A 85 14.15 7.60 21.30
N GLY A 86 13.61 6.63 22.05
CA GLY A 86 14.05 5.24 21.98
C GLY A 86 13.82 4.60 20.60
N GLN A 87 12.71 4.92 19.93
CA GLN A 87 12.48 4.45 18.55
C GLN A 87 13.49 5.03 17.57
N LEU A 88 13.87 6.31 17.72
CA LEU A 88 14.88 6.97 16.88
C LEU A 88 16.28 6.43 17.13
N GLU A 89 16.66 6.18 18.38
CA GLU A 89 17.94 5.56 18.74
C GLU A 89 18.05 4.15 18.11
N GLY A 90 17.02 3.32 18.24
CA GLY A 90 17.00 2.00 17.58
C GLY A 90 16.98 2.06 16.04
N LEU A 91 16.47 3.13 15.44
CA LEU A 91 16.62 3.36 13.99
C LEU A 91 18.06 3.74 13.63
N ALA A 92 18.69 4.63 14.38
CA ALA A 92 20.08 5.02 14.18
C ALA A 92 21.05 3.83 14.31
N ASP A 93 20.85 2.98 15.32
CA ASP A 93 21.67 1.77 15.52
C ASP A 93 21.63 0.81 14.33
N ARG A 94 20.46 0.69 13.68
CA ARG A 94 20.26 -0.16 12.49
C ARG A 94 20.78 0.48 11.21
N ALA A 95 20.72 1.79 11.11
CA ALA A 95 21.12 2.55 9.93
C ALA A 95 22.64 2.53 9.70
N GLY A 96 23.42 2.33 10.77
CA GLY A 96 24.88 2.28 10.73
C GLY A 96 25.52 3.65 10.44
N PRO A 97 26.85 3.79 10.57
CA PRO A 97 27.54 5.09 10.51
C PRO A 97 27.53 5.76 9.13
N ASN A 98 27.08 5.07 8.08
CA ASN A 98 27.07 5.55 6.70
C ASN A 98 25.70 6.07 6.23
N TYR A 99 24.71 6.11 7.11
CA TYR A 99 23.40 6.67 6.79
C TYR A 99 23.50 8.19 6.66
N ARG A 100 23.26 8.71 5.45
CA ARG A 100 23.25 10.13 5.10
C ARG A 100 21.84 10.61 4.85
#